data_AF-A0A550HTJ0-F1
#
_entry.id   AF-A0A550HTJ0-F1
#
_cell.length_a   1.000
_cell.length_b   1.000
_cell.length_c   1.000
_cell.angle_alpha   90.00
_cell.angle_beta   90.00
_cell.angle_gamma   90.00
#
_symmetry.space_group_name_H-M   'P 1'
#
loop_
_entity.id
_entity.type
_entity.pdbx_description
1 polymer ?
#
loop_
_entity_poly.entity_id
_entity_poly.type
_entity_poly.pdbx_seq_one_letter_code
_entity_poly.pdbx_strand_id
1 'polypeptide(L)'
;MSLRDIANPKKKPRERYTRQLSAKEVRAMKKRGYDAERELVHMLRDVGFSAIRVPVSAPSKEPLPDVFAIKDNIIIAVEVKAQVRYAYY
;
A
#
# COMPACT_ATOMS: atom_id res chain seq x y z
N MET A 1 -1.42 -37.59 -28.25
CA MET A 1 -1.17 -36.41 -27.38
C MET A 1 0.01 -35.64 -27.95
N SER A 2 -0.10 -34.32 -28.08
CA SER A 2 0.94 -33.48 -28.71
C SER A 2 2.01 -33.09 -27.69
N LEU A 3 3.26 -32.94 -28.13
CA LEU A 3 4.35 -32.37 -27.32
C LEU A 3 4.00 -30.97 -26.77
N ARG A 4 3.09 -30.25 -27.43
CA ARG A 4 2.56 -28.95 -26.96
C ARG A 4 1.71 -29.06 -25.70
N ASP A 5 1.03 -30.19 -25.50
CA ASP A 5 0.14 -30.40 -24.36
C ASP A 5 0.93 -30.68 -23.07
N ILE A 6 2.14 -31.25 -23.20
CA ILE A 6 3.06 -31.56 -22.09
C ILE A 6 3.83 -30.32 -21.63
N ALA A 7 4.13 -29.39 -22.56
CA ALA A 7 4.96 -28.22 -22.29
C ALA A 7 4.22 -27.04 -21.66
N ASN A 8 2.89 -27.09 -21.51
CA ASN A 8 2.10 -26.01 -20.95
C ASN A 8 1.68 -26.37 -19.51
N PRO A 9 2.49 -26.07 -18.48
CA PRO A 9 2.01 -26.18 -17.12
C PRO A 9 0.85 -25.19 -17.00
N LYS A 10 -0.39 -25.69 -16.92
CA LYS A 10 -1.56 -24.86 -16.63
C LYS A 10 -1.20 -24.04 -15.40
N LYS A 11 -0.83 -22.77 -15.56
CA LYS A 11 -0.54 -21.87 -14.45
C LYS A 11 -1.77 -21.95 -13.55
N LYS A 12 -1.61 -22.45 -12.32
CA LYS A 12 -2.71 -22.50 -11.35
C LYS A 12 -3.40 -21.14 -11.41
N PRO A 13 -4.73 -21.08 -11.55
CA PRO A 13 -5.43 -19.81 -11.55
C PRO A 13 -4.97 -19.07 -10.30
N ARG A 14 -4.46 -17.84 -10.45
CA ARG A 14 -4.11 -17.00 -9.31
C ARG A 14 -5.39 -16.87 -8.51
N GLU A 15 -5.49 -17.59 -7.39
CA GLU A 15 -6.60 -17.46 -6.47
C GLU A 15 -6.66 -15.99 -6.08
N ARG A 16 -7.67 -15.27 -6.58
CA ARG A 16 -7.98 -13.96 -6.03
C ARG A 16 -8.37 -14.25 -4.58
N TYR A 17 -7.50 -13.88 -3.65
CA TYR A 17 -7.81 -13.79 -2.21
C TYR A 17 -8.80 -12.63 -1.96
N THR A 18 -9.92 -12.61 -2.69
CA THR A 18 -11.02 -11.70 -2.43
C THR A 18 -12.01 -12.44 -1.55
N ARG A 19 -11.79 -12.39 -0.24
CA ARG A 19 -12.81 -12.76 0.75
C ARG A 19 -13.79 -11.61 0.92
N GLN A 20 -15.07 -11.92 1.13
CA GLN A 20 -16.01 -10.91 1.60
C GLN A 20 -15.59 -10.49 3.01
N LEU A 21 -15.38 -9.18 3.21
CA LEU A 21 -15.01 -8.63 4.50
C LEU A 21 -16.27 -8.19 5.23
N SER A 22 -16.35 -8.52 6.52
CA SER A 22 -17.36 -7.92 7.40
C SER A 22 -17.09 -6.42 7.59
N ALA A 23 -18.11 -5.65 7.98
CA ALA A 23 -17.95 -4.22 8.27
C ALA A 23 -16.89 -3.95 9.36
N LYS A 24 -16.77 -4.84 10.35
CA LYS A 24 -15.74 -4.78 11.40
C LYS A 24 -14.34 -4.93 10.82
N GLU A 25 -14.14 -5.87 9.90
CA GLU A 25 -12.86 -6.09 9.24
C GLU A 25 -12.49 -4.92 8.32
N VAL A 26 -13.44 -4.35 7.59
CA VAL A 26 -13.21 -3.14 6.78
C VAL A 26 -12.75 -1.97 7.66
N ARG A 27 -13.41 -1.74 8.80
CA ARG A 27 -12.98 -0.69 9.76
C ARG A 27 -11.58 -0.97 10.32
N ALA A 28 -11.28 -2.21 10.68
CA ALA A 28 -9.97 -2.61 11.17
C ALA A 28 -8.87 -2.42 10.12
N MET A 29 -9.15 -2.75 8.86
CA MET A 29 -8.23 -2.52 7.73
C MET A 29 -7.98 -1.03 7.50
N LYS A 30 -9.02 -0.20 7.51
CA LYS A 30 -8.86 1.27 7.40
C LYS A 30 -8.02 1.83 8.55
N LYS A 31 -8.31 1.42 9.79
CA LYS A 31 -7.52 1.81 10.97
C LYS A 31 -6.05 1.44 10.80
N ARG A 32 -5.76 0.23 10.33
CA ARG A 32 -4.39 -0.21 10.05
C ARG A 32 -3.68 0.66 9.00
N GLY A 33 -4.38 1.07 7.94
CA GLY A 33 -3.83 2.00 6.94
C GLY A 33 -3.47 3.35 7.56
N TYR A 34 -4.38 3.94 8.32
CA TYR A 34 -4.12 5.20 9.02
C TYR A 34 -3.00 5.11 10.07
N ASP A 35 -2.88 3.98 10.76
CA ASP A 35 -1.81 3.76 11.73
C ASP A 35 -0.45 3.67 11.00
N ALA A 36 -0.37 2.97 9.86
CA ALA A 36 0.83 2.86 9.05
C ALA A 36 1.27 4.20 8.41
N GLU A 37 0.33 5.00 7.91
CA GLU A 37 0.62 6.36 7.42
C GLU A 37 1.23 7.23 8.54
N ARG A 38 0.70 7.16 9.76
CA ARG A 38 1.24 7.91 10.91
C ARG A 38 2.62 7.42 11.31
N GLU A 39 2.81 6.11 11.39
CA GLU A 39 4.10 5.50 11.71
C GLU A 39 5.18 5.94 10.72
N LEU A 40 4.89 5.94 9.42
CA LEU A 40 5.82 6.44 8.40
C LEU A 40 6.15 7.93 8.59
N VAL A 41 5.15 8.78 8.87
CA VAL A 41 5.39 10.20 9.15
C VAL A 41 6.31 10.37 10.36
N HIS A 42 6.13 9.59 11.42
CA HIS A 42 7.02 9.61 12.58
C HIS A 42 8.45 9.19 12.21
N MET A 43 8.63 8.06 11.52
CA MET A 43 9.94 7.59 11.09
C MET A 43 10.67 8.62 10.20
N LEU A 44 9.96 9.28 9.28
CA LEU A 44 10.53 10.32 8.43
C LEU A 44 10.98 11.54 9.23
N ARG A 45 10.20 11.94 10.24
CA ARG A 45 10.57 13.05 11.14
C ARG A 45 11.78 12.71 12.00
N ASP A 46 11.89 11.48 12.48
CA ASP A 46 13.02 11.02 13.28
C ASP A 46 14.35 11.10 12.49
N VAL A 47 14.30 10.91 11.17
CA VAL A 47 15.47 11.07 10.28
C VAL A 47 15.60 12.48 9.67
N GLY A 48 14.81 13.44 10.16
CA GLY A 48 14.94 14.87 9.90
C GLY A 48 14.16 15.40 8.69
N PHE A 49 13.16 14.68 8.18
CA PHE A 49 12.24 15.21 7.17
C PHE A 49 11.08 15.98 7.81
N SER A 50 10.66 17.05 7.17
CA SER A 50 9.35 17.66 7.39
C SER A 50 8.31 16.83 6.64
N ALA A 51 7.62 15.94 7.34
CA ALA A 51 6.66 15.00 6.75
C ALA A 51 5.20 15.28 7.20
N ILE A 52 4.28 15.13 6.26
CA ILE A 52 2.82 15.22 6.46
C ILE A 52 2.10 14.09 5.74
N ARG A 53 0.90 13.79 6.23
CA ARG A 53 -0.06 12.88 5.60
C ARG A 53 -1.05 13.72 4.80
N VAL A 54 -1.50 13.23 3.65
CA VAL A 54 -2.51 13.92 2.83
C VAL A 54 -3.89 13.38 3.22
N PRO A 55 -4.71 14.13 3.97
CA PRO A 55 -6.06 13.68 4.30
C PRO A 55 -6.94 13.76 3.06
N VAL A 56 -7.41 12.62 2.57
CA VAL A 56 -8.38 12.59 1.47
C VAL A 56 -9.78 12.85 2.04
N SER A 57 -10.15 14.12 2.20
CA SER A 57 -11.53 14.53 2.54
C SER A 57 -12.43 14.68 1.32
N ALA A 58 -11.87 14.64 0.11
CA ALA A 58 -12.62 14.72 -1.15
C ALA A 58 -12.26 13.55 -2.08
N PRO A 59 -13.22 12.94 -2.80
CA PRO A 59 -12.94 12.05 -3.91
C PRO A 59 -12.33 12.88 -5.06
N SER A 60 -11.04 13.19 -4.92
CA SER A 60 -10.28 13.95 -5.89
C SER A 60 -9.73 13.01 -6.96
N LYS A 61 -9.83 13.41 -8.23
CA LYS A 61 -9.12 12.76 -9.35
C LYS A 61 -7.64 13.18 -9.41
N GLU A 62 -7.21 14.02 -8.48
CA GLU A 62 -5.84 14.52 -8.45
C GLU A 62 -4.88 13.41 -8.02
N PRO A 63 -3.68 13.35 -8.63
CA PRO A 63 -2.66 12.37 -8.28
C PRO A 63 -1.94 12.81 -6.99
N LEU A 64 -2.62 12.69 -5.85
CA LEU A 64 -2.07 13.02 -4.53
C LEU A 64 -1.42 11.78 -3.89
N PRO A 65 -0.23 11.92 -3.26
CA PRO A 65 0.36 10.83 -2.48
C PRO A 65 -0.34 10.68 -1.13
N ASP A 66 -0.14 9.55 -0.45
CA ASP A 66 -0.63 9.35 0.92
C ASP A 66 0.21 10.15 1.94
N VAL A 67 1.54 10.17 1.75
CA VAL A 67 2.50 10.89 2.58
C VAL A 67 3.41 11.73 1.70
N PHE A 68 3.65 12.98 2.13
CA PHE A 68 4.55 13.92 1.48
C PHE A 68 5.60 14.37 2.48
N ALA A 69 6.86 14.40 2.06
CA ALA A 69 7.97 14.80 2.93
C ALA A 69 9.05 15.57 2.18
N ILE A 70 9.67 16.52 2.88
CA ILE A 70 10.77 17.34 2.34
C ILE A 70 11.94 17.41 3.32
N LYS A 71 13.16 17.45 2.77
CA LYS A 71 14.39 17.73 3.51
C LYS A 71 15.41 18.34 2.56
N ASP A 72 15.85 19.56 2.85
CA ASP A 72 16.75 20.33 1.97
C ASP A 72 16.20 20.39 0.53
N ASN A 73 16.92 19.81 -0.44
CA ASN A 73 16.52 19.77 -1.86
C ASN A 73 15.86 18.43 -2.25
N ILE A 74 15.48 17.60 -1.27
CA ILE A 74 14.85 16.30 -1.48
C ILE A 74 13.35 16.42 -1.22
N ILE A 75 12.56 15.93 -2.17
CA ILE A 75 11.11 15.77 -2.06
C ILE A 75 10.77 14.29 -2.20
N ILE A 76 9.92 13.78 -1.31
CA ILE A 76 9.43 12.41 -1.33
C ILE A 76 7.89 12.42 -1.36
N ALA A 77 7.33 11.71 -2.32
CA ALA A 77 5.91 11.40 -2.42
C ALA A 77 5.74 9.88 -2.27
N VAL A 78 4.98 9.44 -1.26
CA VAL A 78 4.86 8.03 -0.89
C VAL A 78 3.41 7.57 -0.97
N GLU A 79 3.20 6.44 -1.64
CA GLU A 79 2.00 5.60 -1.54
C GLU A 79 2.24 4.56 -0.43
N VAL A 80 1.42 4.55 0.61
CA VAL A 80 1.63 3.71 1.78
C VAL A 80 0.84 2.41 1.65
N LYS A 81 1.53 1.28 1.84
CA LYS A 81 0.90 -0.05 1.90
C LYS A 81 1.36 -0.77 3.17
N ALA A 82 0.40 -1.25 3.95
CA ALA A 82 0.66 -2.07 5.14
C ALA A 82 0.29 -3.52 4.87
N GLN A 83 1.27 -4.43 4.90
CA GLN A 83 1.06 -5.86 4.72
C GLN A 83 1.67 -6.66 5.86
N VAL A 84 0.99 -7.72 6.28
CA VAL A 84 1.42 -8.61 7.40
C VAL A 84 2.62 -9.47 7.02
N ARG A 85 2.84 -9.69 5.73
CA ARG A 85 3.91 -10.54 5.19
C ARG A 85 4.87 -9.65 4.41
N TYR A 86 6.17 -9.71 4.75
CA TYR A 86 7.24 -9.08 3.99
C TYR A 86 7.16 -9.55 2.53
N ALA A 87 6.62 -8.71 1.67
CA ALA A 87 6.72 -8.89 0.23
C ALA A 87 8.08 -8.32 -0.16
N TYR A 88 9.13 -9.14 -0.07
CA TYR A 88 10.33 -8.89 -0.86
C TYR A 88 9.92 -9.12 -2.32
N TYR A 89 9.91 -8.05 -3.11
CA TYR A 89 9.83 -8.07 -4.56
C TYR A 89 11.21 -7.79 -5.13
#